data_AF-A0A552C5R3-F1
#
_entry.id   AF-A0A552C5R3-F1
#
_cell.length_a   1.000
_cell.length_b   1.000
_cell.length_c   1.000
_cell.angle_alpha   90.00
_cell.angle_beta   90.00
_cell.angle_gamma   90.00
#
_symmetry.space_group_name_H-M   'P 1'
#
loop_
_entity.id
_entity.type
_entity.pdbx_description
1 polymer ?
#
loop_
_entity_poly.entity_id
_entity_poly.type
_entity_poly.pdbx_seq_one_letter_code
_entity_poly.pdbx_strand_id
1 'polypeptide(L)'
;LPEALEIARGIGSEYYRAEALTGLAPHLPVSLLPEALEIARGIGNEYNRAVALTGLAPYLPEVLPEALEAARGIGDEYPRVWALTGLAPYLPEVLSEALKVARGIEYESSRAEALTRLAPHLPEVLPEALEIARGIGSEESRAEALEALTATLTPANVDLSFWQDILHALGTLTRPHFLETVPNLAPLILHFGGEVALRDVYQGIREVSRWWR
;
A
#
# COMPACT_ATOMS: atom_id res chain seq x y z
N LEU A 1 -22.42 21.75 -11.46
CA LEU A 1 -20.99 21.44 -11.12
C LEU A 1 -20.40 22.57 -10.27
N PRO A 2 -20.53 23.85 -10.66
CA PRO A 2 -20.25 24.96 -9.74
C PRO A 2 -20.97 24.80 -8.38
N GLU A 3 -22.26 24.46 -8.40
CA GLU A 3 -23.06 24.27 -7.18
C GLU A 3 -22.57 23.09 -6.33
N ALA A 4 -22.10 22.02 -6.97
CA ALA A 4 -21.53 20.86 -6.27
C ALA A 4 -20.20 21.21 -5.61
N LEU A 5 -19.37 22.03 -6.28
CA LEU A 5 -18.12 22.53 -5.73
C LEU A 5 -18.35 23.49 -4.55
N GLU A 6 -19.37 24.36 -4.63
CA GLU A 6 -19.80 25.20 -3.50
C GLU A 6 -20.32 24.37 -2.31
N ILE A 7 -21.10 23.31 -2.57
CA ILE A 7 -21.51 22.39 -1.51
C ILE A 7 -20.29 21.75 -0.86
N ALA A 8 -19.33 21.25 -1.67
CA ALA A 8 -18.09 20.67 -1.16
C ALA A 8 -17.32 21.66 -0.28
N ARG A 9 -17.16 22.92 -0.72
CA ARG A 9 -16.56 24.01 0.07
C ARG A 9 -17.26 24.19 1.42
N GLY A 10 -18.59 24.14 1.44
CA GLY A 10 -19.41 24.30 2.65
C GLY A 10 -19.42 23.11 3.61
N ILE A 11 -18.82 21.97 3.26
CA ILE A 11 -18.75 20.80 4.16
C ILE A 11 -17.90 21.15 5.38
N GLY A 12 -18.49 21.06 6.58
CA GLY A 12 -17.81 21.39 7.84
C GLY A 12 -16.73 20.39 8.26
N SER A 13 -16.86 19.11 7.88
CA SER A 13 -15.83 18.10 8.09
C SER A 13 -14.78 18.18 6.99
N GLU A 14 -13.54 18.47 7.36
CA GLU A 14 -12.42 18.55 6.41
C GLU A 14 -12.15 17.21 5.70
N TYR A 15 -12.39 16.09 6.39
CA TYR A 15 -12.30 14.76 5.79
C TYR A 15 -13.31 14.61 4.66
N TYR A 16 -14.59 14.89 4.92
CA TYR A 16 -15.63 14.81 3.90
C TYR A 16 -15.47 15.87 2.80
N ARG A 17 -14.86 17.03 3.11
CA ARG A 17 -14.49 18.04 2.12
C ARG A 17 -13.42 17.50 1.16
N ALA A 18 -12.37 16.87 1.69
CA ALA A 18 -11.33 16.25 0.87
C ALA A 18 -11.89 15.15 -0.03
N GLU A 19 -12.70 14.24 0.54
CA GLU A 19 -13.37 13.18 -0.21
C GLU A 19 -14.29 13.73 -1.31
N ALA A 20 -15.07 14.78 -1.00
CA ALA A 20 -15.92 15.43 -1.98
C ALA A 20 -15.11 16.06 -3.12
N LEU A 21 -13.98 16.71 -2.83
CA LEU A 21 -13.10 17.25 -3.87
C LEU A 21 -12.52 16.14 -4.76
N THR A 22 -12.02 15.05 -4.16
CA THR A 22 -11.51 13.88 -4.91
C THR A 22 -12.59 13.28 -5.80
N GLY A 23 -13.81 13.09 -5.27
CA GLY A 23 -14.93 12.54 -6.03
C GLY A 23 -15.46 13.47 -7.13
N LEU A 24 -15.33 14.79 -6.96
CA LEU A 24 -15.73 15.76 -7.98
C LEU A 24 -14.68 15.93 -9.08
N ALA A 25 -13.40 15.72 -8.79
CA ALA A 25 -12.29 15.99 -9.71
C ALA A 25 -12.49 15.43 -11.13
N PRO A 26 -12.95 14.17 -11.33
CA PRO A 26 -13.22 13.60 -12.66
C PRO A 26 -14.29 14.31 -13.47
N HIS A 27 -15.13 15.09 -12.81
CA HIS A 27 -16.29 15.74 -13.39
C HIS A 27 -16.13 17.25 -13.51
N LEU A 28 -15.07 17.83 -12.94
CA LEU A 28 -14.85 19.27 -13.00
C LEU A 28 -14.37 19.68 -14.40
N PRO A 29 -15.00 20.70 -15.03
CA PRO A 29 -14.42 21.34 -16.19
C PRO A 29 -13.11 22.01 -15.80
N VAL A 30 -12.17 22.12 -16.74
CA VAL A 30 -10.85 22.75 -16.53
C VAL A 30 -10.95 24.13 -15.89
N SER A 31 -12.00 24.90 -16.21
CA SER A 31 -12.25 26.23 -15.65
C SER A 31 -12.52 26.25 -14.13
N LEU A 32 -12.92 25.13 -13.53
CA LEU A 32 -13.22 25.01 -12.09
C LEU A 32 -12.10 24.31 -11.30
N LEU A 33 -11.08 23.75 -11.96
CA LEU A 33 -9.94 23.14 -11.29
C LEU A 33 -9.14 24.12 -10.40
N PRO A 34 -8.91 25.39 -10.82
CA PRO A 34 -8.26 26.37 -9.93
C PRO A 34 -9.03 26.61 -8.64
N GLU A 35 -10.36 26.67 -8.74
CA GLU A 35 -11.23 26.88 -7.58
C GLU A 35 -11.24 25.66 -6.64
N ALA A 36 -11.26 24.44 -7.20
CA ALA A 36 -11.12 23.21 -6.42
C ALA A 36 -9.78 23.12 -5.71
N LEU A 37 -8.70 23.55 -6.36
CA LEU A 37 -7.37 23.66 -5.76
C LEU A 37 -7.34 24.67 -4.60
N GLU A 38 -7.99 25.83 -4.73
CA GLU A 38 -8.12 26.78 -3.62
C GLU A 38 -8.87 26.18 -2.42
N ILE A 39 -9.93 25.40 -2.66
CA ILE A 39 -10.66 24.71 -1.58
C ILE A 39 -9.76 23.65 -0.92
N ALA A 40 -9.00 22.88 -1.71
CA ALA A 40 -8.04 21.89 -1.19
C ALA A 40 -6.97 22.56 -0.32
N ARG A 41 -6.41 23.68 -0.76
CA ARG A 41 -5.44 24.49 0.00
C ARG A 41 -6.00 25.05 1.29
N GLY A 42 -7.29 25.37 1.31
CA GLY A 42 -8.01 25.86 2.49
C GLY A 42 -8.29 24.79 3.55
N ILE A 43 -7.96 23.52 3.31
CA ILE A 43 -8.09 22.45 4.30
C ILE A 43 -6.98 22.59 5.34
N GLY A 44 -7.34 22.71 6.62
CA GLY A 44 -6.40 22.90 7.73
C GLY A 44 -5.63 21.63 8.07
N ASN A 45 -6.34 20.50 8.23
CA ASN A 45 -5.75 19.21 8.53
C ASN A 45 -4.82 18.74 7.38
N GLU A 46 -3.57 18.45 7.72
CA GLU A 46 -2.50 18.14 6.77
C GLU A 46 -2.80 16.89 5.94
N TYR A 47 -3.33 15.84 6.57
CA TYR A 47 -3.70 14.60 5.90
C TYR A 47 -4.85 14.83 4.90
N ASN A 48 -5.94 15.47 5.32
CA ASN A 48 -7.08 15.77 4.45
C ASN A 48 -6.66 16.70 3.28
N ARG A 49 -5.77 17.66 3.53
CA ARG A 49 -5.21 18.51 2.47
C ARG A 49 -4.40 17.69 1.47
N ALA A 50 -3.51 16.80 1.94
CA ALA A 50 -2.73 15.92 1.07
C ALA A 50 -3.63 14.98 0.24
N VAL A 51 -4.70 14.43 0.83
CA VAL A 51 -5.71 13.61 0.13
C VAL A 51 -6.39 14.42 -0.98
N ALA A 52 -6.90 15.62 -0.67
CA ALA A 52 -7.57 16.46 -1.66
C ALA A 52 -6.64 16.85 -2.82
N LEU A 53 -5.40 17.24 -2.52
CA LEU A 53 -4.40 17.59 -3.54
C LEU A 53 -4.04 16.37 -4.41
N THR A 54 -3.89 15.19 -3.81
CA THR A 54 -3.65 13.93 -4.53
C THR A 54 -4.82 13.58 -5.44
N GLY A 55 -6.07 13.76 -4.98
CA GLY A 55 -7.27 13.50 -5.78
C GLY A 55 -7.42 14.43 -6.99
N LEU A 56 -6.87 15.64 -6.93
CA LEU A 56 -6.84 16.58 -8.06
C LEU A 56 -5.74 16.27 -9.08
N ALA A 57 -4.68 15.57 -8.69
CA ALA A 57 -3.49 15.36 -9.51
C ALA A 57 -3.72 14.75 -10.90
N PRO A 58 -4.67 13.80 -11.12
CA PRO A 58 -4.96 13.29 -12.46
C PRO A 58 -5.46 14.36 -13.46
N TYR A 59 -6.03 15.44 -12.95
CA TYR A 59 -6.66 16.50 -13.73
C TYR A 59 -5.86 17.81 -13.69
N LEU A 60 -4.97 17.95 -12.71
CA LEU A 60 -4.12 19.12 -12.50
C LEU A 60 -2.71 18.68 -12.05
N PRO A 61 -1.90 18.05 -12.92
CA PRO A 61 -0.62 17.44 -12.54
C PRO A 61 0.38 18.40 -11.89
N GLU A 62 0.27 19.70 -12.15
CA GLU A 62 1.10 20.74 -11.53
C GLU A 62 0.94 20.83 -10.00
N VAL A 63 -0.09 20.21 -9.41
CA VAL A 63 -0.26 20.15 -7.94
C VAL A 63 0.58 19.07 -7.29
N LEU A 64 1.20 18.15 -8.05
CA LEU A 64 1.96 17.03 -7.50
C LEU A 64 3.09 17.45 -6.54
N PRO A 65 3.91 18.48 -6.83
CA PRO A 65 4.91 18.96 -5.88
C PRO A 65 4.29 19.46 -4.56
N GLU A 66 3.15 20.15 -4.63
CA GLU A 66 2.43 20.66 -3.46
C GLU A 66 1.77 19.51 -2.66
N ALA A 67 1.22 18.51 -3.35
CA ALA A 67 0.66 17.31 -2.73
C ALA A 67 1.75 16.52 -1.99
N LEU A 68 2.94 16.40 -2.56
CA LEU A 68 4.10 15.77 -1.94
C LEU A 68 4.59 16.55 -0.72
N GLU A 69 4.73 17.87 -0.81
CA GLU A 69 5.04 18.74 0.33
C GLU A 69 4.01 18.59 1.46
N ALA A 70 2.70 18.59 1.10
CA ALA A 70 1.63 18.39 2.07
C ALA A 70 1.72 17.01 2.74
N ALA A 71 1.97 15.94 1.97
CA ALA A 71 2.16 14.60 2.51
C ALA A 71 3.35 14.53 3.46
N ARG A 72 4.49 15.12 3.10
CA ARG A 72 5.71 15.20 3.94
C ARG A 72 5.50 15.98 5.23
N GLY A 73 4.69 17.04 5.17
CA GLY A 73 4.38 17.88 6.32
C GLY A 73 3.57 17.20 7.42
N ILE A 74 2.86 16.11 7.11
CA ILE A 74 2.01 15.38 8.07
C ILE A 74 2.85 14.92 9.26
N GLY A 75 2.55 15.39 10.47
CA GLY A 75 3.30 15.05 11.68
C GLY A 75 3.29 13.55 12.05
N ASP A 76 2.14 12.90 11.95
CA ASP A 76 1.98 11.48 12.31
C ASP A 76 2.46 10.55 11.19
N GLU A 77 3.27 9.55 11.53
CA GLU A 77 3.91 8.66 10.55
C GLU A 77 2.92 7.81 9.76
N TYR A 78 1.88 7.29 10.41
CA TYR A 78 0.91 6.43 9.75
C TYR A 78 0.08 7.18 8.68
N PRO A 79 -0.55 8.34 8.97
CA PRO A 79 -1.20 9.14 7.93
C PRO A 79 -0.20 9.66 6.88
N ARG A 80 1.06 9.91 7.25
CA ARG A 80 2.12 10.30 6.31
C ARG A 80 2.40 9.20 5.28
N VAL A 81 2.62 7.95 5.70
CA VAL A 81 2.77 6.82 4.77
C VAL A 81 1.56 6.73 3.86
N TRP A 82 0.39 6.96 4.42
CA TRP A 82 -0.85 6.81 3.70
C TRP A 82 -1.00 7.83 2.58
N ALA A 83 -0.68 9.10 2.86
CA ALA A 83 -0.63 10.16 1.85
C ALA A 83 0.46 9.91 0.80
N LEU A 84 1.67 9.49 1.21
CA LEU A 84 2.75 9.17 0.28
C LEU A 84 2.39 8.00 -0.64
N THR A 85 1.71 6.97 -0.13
CA THR A 85 1.25 5.82 -0.92
C THR A 85 0.24 6.25 -1.98
N GLY A 86 -0.68 7.17 -1.64
CA GLY A 86 -1.65 7.72 -2.59
C GLY A 86 -1.00 8.47 -3.77
N LEU A 87 0.22 8.99 -3.59
CA LEU A 87 0.98 9.66 -4.64
C LEU A 87 1.76 8.69 -5.54
N ALA A 88 1.96 7.44 -5.13
CA ALA A 88 2.79 6.47 -5.85
C ALA A 88 2.39 6.24 -7.33
N PRO A 89 1.10 6.24 -7.73
CA PRO A 89 0.73 6.14 -9.13
C PRO A 89 1.22 7.30 -10.01
N TYR A 90 1.55 8.45 -9.42
CA TYR A 90 1.97 9.66 -10.11
C TYR A 90 3.44 10.00 -9.90
N LEU A 91 4.00 9.61 -8.75
CA LEU A 91 5.38 9.84 -8.32
C LEU A 91 5.98 8.55 -7.74
N PRO A 92 6.31 7.52 -8.55
CA PRO A 92 6.82 6.25 -8.04
C PRO A 92 8.07 6.40 -7.14
N GLU A 93 8.87 7.44 -7.33
CA GLU A 93 10.04 7.75 -6.52
C GLU A 93 9.73 7.95 -5.02
N VAL A 94 8.48 8.25 -4.65
CA VAL A 94 8.06 8.43 -3.24
C VAL A 94 7.99 7.11 -2.47
N LEU A 95 7.98 5.96 -3.14
CA LEU A 95 7.84 4.65 -2.51
C LEU A 95 8.98 4.33 -1.53
N SER A 96 10.21 4.69 -1.92
CA SER A 96 11.38 4.56 -1.04
C SER A 96 11.26 5.41 0.23
N GLU A 97 10.62 6.58 0.13
CA GLU A 97 10.37 7.47 1.26
C GLU A 97 9.24 6.92 2.13
N ALA A 98 8.12 6.51 1.53
CA ALA A 98 6.99 5.92 2.22
C ALA A 98 7.41 4.66 3.01
N LEU A 99 8.26 3.81 2.43
CA LEU A 99 8.79 2.62 3.10
C LEU A 99 9.70 2.95 4.28
N LYS A 100 10.50 4.03 4.20
CA LYS A 100 11.30 4.51 5.33
C LYS A 100 10.42 5.00 6.48
N VAL A 101 9.35 5.74 6.17
CA VAL A 101 8.38 6.17 7.17
C VAL A 101 7.67 4.95 7.77
N ALA A 102 7.24 3.99 6.95
CA ALA A 102 6.60 2.76 7.43
C ALA A 102 7.50 2.00 8.42
N ARG A 103 8.79 1.86 8.11
CA ARG A 103 9.78 1.25 9.02
C ARG A 103 9.86 1.96 10.38
N GLY A 104 9.67 3.29 10.41
CA GLY A 104 9.74 4.11 11.62
C GLY A 104 8.54 3.97 12.54
N ILE A 105 7.38 3.53 12.03
CA ILE A 105 6.13 3.44 12.79
C ILE A 105 6.32 2.56 14.03
N GLU A 106 6.12 3.14 15.22
CA GLU A 106 6.31 2.45 16.50
C GLU A 106 5.37 1.24 16.67
N TYR A 107 4.07 1.43 16.42
CA TYR A 107 3.07 0.38 16.57
C TYR A 107 3.15 -0.64 15.44
N GLU A 108 3.48 -1.88 15.79
CA GLU A 108 3.69 -2.98 14.83
C GLU A 108 2.47 -3.27 13.95
N SER A 109 1.25 -3.16 14.49
CA SER A 109 0.02 -3.29 13.70
C SER A 109 -0.11 -2.18 12.65
N SER A 110 0.18 -0.94 13.02
CA SER A 110 0.19 0.20 12.08
C SER A 110 1.32 0.09 11.05
N ARG A 111 2.46 -0.51 11.44
CA ARG A 111 3.56 -0.83 10.51
C ARG A 111 3.17 -1.90 9.50
N ALA A 112 2.48 -2.96 9.94
CA ALA A 112 1.96 -3.99 9.05
C ALA A 112 0.94 -3.42 8.07
N GLU A 113 -0.04 -2.65 8.56
CA GLU A 113 -1.05 -2.02 7.71
C GLU A 113 -0.45 -1.04 6.69
N ALA A 114 0.60 -0.31 7.09
CA ALA A 114 1.39 0.53 6.19
C ALA A 114 2.05 -0.29 5.06
N LEU A 115 2.66 -1.44 5.38
CA LEU A 115 3.23 -2.35 4.38
C LEU A 115 2.15 -2.94 3.46
N THR A 116 1.01 -3.34 4.02
CA THR A 116 -0.14 -3.88 3.26
C THR A 116 -0.58 -2.91 2.18
N ARG A 117 -0.65 -1.62 2.51
CA ARG A 117 -1.05 -0.57 1.56
C ARG A 117 0.00 -0.25 0.52
N LEU A 118 1.27 -0.30 0.91
CA LEU A 118 2.36 -0.09 -0.02
C LEU A 118 2.47 -1.25 -1.00
N ALA A 119 2.19 -2.50 -0.57
CA ALA A 119 2.47 -3.72 -1.32
C ALA A 119 2.14 -3.67 -2.83
N PRO A 120 0.95 -3.20 -3.29
CA PRO A 120 0.63 -3.12 -4.71
C PRO A 120 1.59 -2.25 -5.55
N HIS A 121 2.33 -1.37 -4.89
CA HIS A 121 3.25 -0.41 -5.49
C HIS A 121 4.73 -0.73 -5.25
N LEU A 122 5.10 -1.83 -4.56
CA LEU A 122 6.50 -2.08 -4.16
C LEU A 122 7.30 -3.09 -5.00
N PRO A 123 7.08 -3.37 -6.31
CA PRO A 123 7.87 -4.38 -6.99
C PRO A 123 9.38 -4.06 -7.01
N GLU A 124 9.76 -2.77 -6.96
CA GLU A 124 11.16 -2.34 -6.97
C GLU A 124 11.84 -2.30 -5.59
N VAL A 125 11.06 -2.21 -4.50
CA VAL A 125 11.57 -2.12 -3.10
C VAL A 125 11.04 -3.28 -2.24
N LEU A 126 10.67 -4.37 -2.92
CA LEU A 126 10.13 -5.58 -2.33
C LEU A 126 11.11 -6.25 -1.35
N PRO A 127 12.44 -6.30 -1.60
CA PRO A 127 13.39 -6.83 -0.62
C PRO A 127 13.40 -6.04 0.70
N GLU A 128 13.40 -4.71 0.63
CA GLU A 128 13.37 -3.86 1.83
C GLU A 128 12.06 -3.99 2.60
N ALA A 129 10.94 -4.15 1.88
CA ALA A 129 9.63 -4.37 2.48
C ALA A 129 9.53 -5.74 3.17
N LEU A 130 10.10 -6.78 2.56
CA LEU A 130 10.19 -8.12 3.14
C LEU A 130 11.01 -8.12 4.44
N GLU A 131 12.14 -7.41 4.47
CA GLU A 131 12.95 -7.25 5.67
C GLU A 131 12.20 -6.51 6.79
N ILE A 132 11.42 -5.48 6.47
CA ILE A 132 10.60 -4.78 7.47
C ILE A 132 9.51 -5.70 8.01
N ALA A 133 8.80 -6.43 7.14
CA ALA A 133 7.77 -7.38 7.53
C ALA A 133 8.34 -8.48 8.44
N ARG A 134 9.51 -9.06 8.09
CA ARG A 134 10.19 -10.06 8.91
C ARG A 134 10.58 -9.53 10.30
N GLY A 135 10.90 -8.24 10.39
CA GLY A 135 11.27 -7.57 11.63
C GLY A 135 10.10 -7.24 12.57
N ILE A 136 8.85 -7.47 12.16
CA ILE A 136 7.67 -7.27 13.02
C ILE A 136 7.59 -8.39 14.06
N GLY A 137 7.57 -8.04 15.35
CA GLY A 137 7.52 -8.99 16.46
C GLY A 137 6.17 -9.69 16.61
N SER A 138 5.08 -8.91 16.59
CA SER A 138 3.70 -9.37 16.57
C SER A 138 3.49 -10.36 15.44
N GLU A 139 3.05 -11.57 15.80
CA GLU A 139 2.88 -12.64 14.83
C GLU A 139 1.72 -12.39 13.85
N GLU A 140 0.60 -11.87 14.34
CA GLU A 140 -0.55 -11.46 13.54
C GLU A 140 -0.18 -10.33 12.57
N SER A 141 0.51 -9.30 13.05
CA SER A 141 0.92 -8.16 12.22
C SER A 141 2.00 -8.57 11.20
N ARG A 142 2.91 -9.48 11.56
CA ARG A 142 3.89 -10.05 10.63
C ARG A 142 3.20 -10.87 9.55
N ALA A 143 2.22 -11.69 9.91
CA ALA A 143 1.41 -12.46 8.97
C ALA A 143 0.68 -11.56 7.97
N GLU A 144 -0.03 -10.54 8.46
CA GLU A 144 -0.74 -9.58 7.63
C GLU A 144 0.18 -8.93 6.59
N ALA A 145 1.34 -8.42 7.03
CA ALA A 145 2.30 -7.78 6.14
C ALA A 145 2.87 -8.76 5.10
N LEU A 146 3.25 -9.97 5.52
CA LEU A 146 3.81 -10.98 4.61
C LEU A 146 2.75 -11.50 3.63
N GLU A 147 1.51 -11.67 4.05
CA GLU A 147 0.41 -12.06 3.16
C GLU A 147 0.22 -11.01 2.06
N ALA A 148 0.14 -9.73 2.44
CA ALA A 148 -0.03 -8.63 1.49
C ALA A 148 1.14 -8.54 0.49
N LEU A 149 2.39 -8.69 0.97
CA LEU A 149 3.57 -8.72 0.09
C LEU A 149 3.57 -9.95 -0.82
N THR A 150 3.13 -11.11 -0.34
CA THR A 150 3.08 -12.32 -1.18
C THR A 150 2.07 -12.21 -2.32
N ALA A 151 0.97 -11.47 -2.11
CA ALA A 151 -0.07 -11.27 -3.11
C ALA A 151 0.40 -10.47 -4.34
N THR A 152 1.54 -9.77 -4.26
CA THR A 152 2.10 -8.97 -5.36
C THR A 152 3.26 -9.66 -6.07
N LEU A 153 3.60 -10.86 -5.64
CA LEU A 153 4.68 -11.64 -6.23
C LEU A 153 4.28 -12.19 -7.59
N THR A 154 5.20 -12.06 -8.53
CA THR A 154 5.06 -12.58 -9.88
C THR A 154 6.41 -13.13 -10.34
N PRO A 155 6.44 -14.01 -11.36
CA PRO A 155 7.69 -14.40 -11.98
C PRO A 155 8.53 -13.23 -12.56
N ALA A 156 7.93 -12.04 -12.71
CA ALA A 156 8.63 -10.87 -13.24
C ALA A 156 9.42 -10.10 -12.18
N ASN A 157 9.06 -10.19 -10.90
CA ASN A 157 9.69 -9.45 -9.80
C ASN A 157 10.35 -10.36 -8.75
N VAL A 158 10.42 -11.67 -8.99
CA VAL A 158 11.07 -12.64 -8.10
C VAL A 158 12.03 -13.52 -8.89
N ASP A 159 13.30 -13.48 -8.51
CA ASP A 159 14.31 -14.44 -8.97
C ASP A 159 14.49 -15.60 -7.97
N LEU A 160 15.32 -16.58 -8.31
CA LEU A 160 15.55 -17.76 -7.47
C LEU A 160 16.21 -17.45 -6.12
N SER A 161 17.08 -16.42 -6.05
CA SER A 161 17.69 -16.01 -4.79
C SER A 161 16.64 -15.40 -3.87
N PHE A 162 15.89 -14.44 -4.38
CA PHE A 162 14.86 -13.75 -3.63
C PHE A 162 13.70 -14.67 -3.23
N TRP A 163 13.41 -15.68 -4.05
CA TRP A 163 12.49 -16.76 -3.69
C TRP A 163 12.88 -17.47 -2.38
N GLN A 164 14.16 -17.69 -2.13
CA GLN A 164 14.63 -18.30 -0.88
C GLN A 164 14.41 -17.38 0.32
N ASP A 165 14.62 -16.08 0.14
CA ASP A 165 14.38 -15.07 1.18
C ASP A 165 12.89 -15.00 1.54
N ILE A 166 12.00 -15.05 0.54
CA ILE A 166 10.55 -15.12 0.74
C ILE A 166 10.18 -16.37 1.55
N LEU A 167 10.67 -17.55 1.16
CA LEU A 167 10.38 -18.79 1.88
C LEU A 167 10.93 -18.75 3.32
N HIS A 168 12.09 -18.13 3.54
CA HIS A 168 12.65 -17.95 4.88
C HIS A 168 11.79 -17.02 5.74
N ALA A 169 11.33 -15.90 5.18
CA ALA A 169 10.42 -14.98 5.87
C ALA A 169 9.09 -15.66 6.23
N LEU A 170 8.49 -16.41 5.29
CA LEU A 170 7.25 -17.16 5.52
C LEU A 170 7.43 -18.31 6.52
N GLY A 171 8.63 -18.88 6.61
CA GLY A 171 8.98 -19.89 7.62
C GLY A 171 8.91 -19.38 9.07
N THR A 172 8.83 -18.06 9.28
CA THR A 172 8.64 -17.44 10.61
C THR A 172 7.17 -17.36 11.04
N LEU A 173 6.24 -17.69 10.15
CA LEU A 173 4.81 -17.68 10.43
C LEU A 173 4.38 -18.98 11.12
N THR A 174 3.29 -18.89 11.90
CA THR A 174 2.61 -20.10 12.33
C THR A 174 1.98 -20.82 11.13
N ARG A 175 1.66 -22.09 11.33
CA ARG A 175 1.09 -22.93 10.28
C ARG A 175 -0.19 -22.33 9.64
N PRO A 176 -1.17 -21.79 10.40
CA PRO A 176 -2.35 -21.17 9.80
C PRO A 176 -2.01 -20.05 8.81
N HIS A 177 -1.22 -19.07 9.24
CA HIS A 177 -0.85 -17.94 8.40
C HIS A 177 0.06 -18.34 7.23
N PHE A 178 0.98 -19.29 7.44
CA PHE A 178 1.75 -19.82 6.32
C PHE A 178 0.83 -20.38 5.23
N LEU A 179 -0.19 -21.16 5.60
CA LEU A 179 -1.13 -21.76 4.65
C LEU A 179 -1.97 -20.72 3.89
N GLU A 180 -2.26 -19.57 4.49
CA GLU A 180 -2.95 -18.44 3.84
C GLU A 180 -2.12 -17.85 2.69
N THR A 181 -0.79 -17.88 2.79
CA THR A 181 0.10 -17.36 1.73
C THR A 181 0.30 -18.32 0.55
N VAL A 182 0.08 -19.63 0.73
CA VAL A 182 0.37 -20.66 -0.28
C VAL A 182 -0.31 -20.41 -1.65
N PRO A 183 -1.59 -19.98 -1.74
CA PRO A 183 -2.20 -19.66 -3.04
C PRO A 183 -1.43 -18.59 -3.82
N ASN A 184 -0.90 -17.56 -3.13
CA ASN A 184 -0.13 -16.49 -3.75
C ASN A 184 1.20 -16.99 -4.32
N LEU A 185 1.74 -18.08 -3.76
CA LEU A 185 2.99 -18.70 -4.20
C LEU A 185 2.84 -19.60 -5.43
N ALA A 186 1.63 -20.03 -5.77
CA ALA A 186 1.39 -21.00 -6.84
C ALA A 186 1.99 -20.57 -8.21
N PRO A 187 1.89 -19.30 -8.66
CA PRO A 187 2.52 -18.86 -9.89
C PRO A 187 4.05 -19.02 -9.88
N LEU A 188 4.70 -18.77 -8.73
CA LEU A 188 6.15 -18.90 -8.58
C LEU A 188 6.59 -20.36 -8.49
N ILE A 189 5.83 -21.20 -7.77
CA ILE A 189 6.09 -22.64 -7.70
C ILE A 189 6.02 -23.25 -9.10
N LEU A 190 5.01 -22.89 -9.89
CA LEU A 190 4.90 -23.31 -11.29
C LEU A 190 6.04 -22.77 -12.14
N HIS A 191 6.43 -21.50 -11.96
CA HIS A 191 7.50 -20.89 -12.73
C HIS A 191 8.86 -21.58 -12.49
N PHE A 192 9.22 -21.84 -11.23
CA PHE A 192 10.52 -22.41 -10.88
C PHE A 192 10.57 -23.94 -10.95
N GLY A 193 9.47 -24.63 -10.64
CA GLY A 193 9.43 -26.09 -10.48
C GLY A 193 8.42 -26.84 -11.36
N GLY A 194 7.62 -26.11 -12.15
CA GLY A 194 6.59 -26.69 -13.01
C GLY A 194 5.43 -27.35 -12.26
N GLU A 195 4.57 -28.05 -13.01
CA GLU A 195 3.38 -28.72 -12.46
C GLU A 195 3.71 -29.81 -11.44
N VAL A 196 4.87 -30.46 -11.59
CA VAL A 196 5.32 -31.50 -10.65
C VAL A 196 5.57 -30.90 -9.27
N ALA A 197 6.31 -29.79 -9.19
CA ALA A 197 6.55 -29.12 -7.92
C ALA A 197 5.26 -28.63 -7.25
N LEU A 198 4.32 -28.07 -8.04
CA LEU A 198 3.02 -27.64 -7.48
C LEU A 198 2.24 -28.82 -6.91
N ARG A 199 2.22 -29.97 -7.60
CA ARG A 199 1.56 -31.19 -7.13
C ARG A 199 2.22 -31.73 -5.86
N ASP A 200 3.54 -31.72 -5.79
CA ASP A 200 4.30 -32.19 -4.64
C ASP A 200 4.05 -31.32 -3.41
N VAL A 201 4.03 -29.99 -3.57
CA VAL A 201 3.66 -29.05 -2.49
C VAL A 201 2.25 -29.32 -1.99
N TYR A 202 1.27 -29.46 -2.90
CA TYR A 202 -0.11 -29.78 -2.53
C TYR A 202 -0.21 -31.11 -1.76
N GLN A 203 0.48 -32.14 -2.24
CA GLN A 203 0.49 -33.45 -1.60
C GLN A 203 1.13 -33.38 -0.21
N GLY A 204 2.24 -32.67 -0.06
CA GLY A 204 2.90 -32.44 1.23
C GLY A 204 1.97 -31.75 2.24
N ILE A 205 1.27 -30.70 1.83
CA ILE A 205 0.28 -30.01 2.68
C ILE A 205 -0.82 -30.98 3.12
N ARG A 206 -1.34 -31.82 2.22
CA ARG A 206 -2.38 -32.82 2.55
C ARG A 206 -1.88 -33.88 3.52
N GLU A 207 -0.66 -34.36 3.36
CA GLU A 207 -0.06 -35.38 4.24
C GLU A 207 0.13 -34.84 5.66
N VAL A 208 0.74 -33.66 5.79
CA VAL A 208 0.89 -32.99 7.09
C VAL A 208 -0.49 -32.72 7.71
N SER A 209 -1.50 -32.37 6.93
CA SER A 209 -2.87 -32.17 7.44
C SER A 209 -3.53 -33.44 7.96
N ARG A 210 -3.11 -34.64 7.51
CA ARG A 210 -3.62 -35.91 8.02
C ARG A 210 -3.01 -36.32 9.36
N TRP A 211 -1.81 -35.84 9.68
CA TRP A 211 -1.06 -36.25 10.87
C TRP A 211 -1.53 -35.53 12.16
N TRP A 212 -2.40 -34.53 12.01
CA TRP A 212 -2.88 -33.68 13.11
C TRP A 212 -4.41 -33.77 13.24
N ARG A 213 -4.93 -34.99 13.44
CA ARG A 213 -6.31 -35.24 13.87
C ARG A 213 -6.41 -35.30 15.38
#